data_AF-A0AAN8NJH8-F1
#
_entry.id   AF-A0AAN8NJH8-F1
#
_cell.length_a   1.000
_cell.length_b   1.000
_cell.length_c   1.000
_cell.angle_alpha   90.00
_cell.angle_beta   90.00
_cell.angle_gamma   90.00
#
_symmetry.space_group_name_H-M   'P 1'
#
loop_
_entity.id
_entity.type
_entity.pdbx_description
1 polymer ?
#
loop_
_entity_poly.entity_id
_entity_poly.type
_entity_poly.pdbx_seq_one_letter_code
_entity_poly.pdbx_strand_id
1 'polypeptide(L)'
;MCLHILIHICCVFSGSAANARVEISNISDAQNLQDLAAERCSMPYRAPELFNVENHSTIDERTDIWSLGCILYAMCFYKSPFDIVYEKGDSVALAVLSGKITFPQVHNYGKVMEDLILLLLKVNPSQRPFIDGVIENVENALKCYSTVA
;
A
#
# COMPACT_ATOMS: atom_id res chain seq x y z
N MET A 1 -10.95 16.35 -10.59
CA MET A 1 -10.33 15.18 -11.26
C MET A 1 -9.55 14.27 -10.31
N CYS A 2 -9.13 14.70 -9.12
CA CYS A 2 -8.41 13.84 -8.16
C CYS A 2 -9.25 12.86 -7.32
N LEU A 3 -10.60 12.96 -7.31
CA LEU A 3 -11.44 12.10 -6.47
C LEU A 3 -12.02 10.87 -7.18
N HIS A 4 -12.10 10.88 -8.52
CA HIS A 4 -12.70 9.77 -9.28
C HIS A 4 -11.76 8.56 -9.44
N ILE A 5 -10.47 8.73 -9.16
CA ILE A 5 -9.46 7.65 -9.20
C ILE A 5 -9.44 6.86 -7.88
N LEU A 6 -9.88 7.47 -6.77
CA LEU A 6 -9.86 6.84 -5.44
C LEU A 6 -10.89 5.70 -5.26
N ILE A 7 -12.01 5.73 -5.97
CA ILE A 7 -13.08 4.73 -5.82
C ILE A 7 -12.78 3.40 -6.53
N HIS A 8 -11.83 3.37 -7.47
CA HIS A 8 -11.41 2.12 -8.12
C HIS A 8 -10.19 1.46 -7.46
N ILE A 9 -9.50 2.13 -6.53
CA ILE A 9 -8.17 1.71 -6.04
C ILE A 9 -8.20 0.47 -5.10
N CYS A 10 -9.31 0.19 -4.43
CA CYS A 10 -9.43 -0.94 -3.47
C CYS A 10 -10.65 -1.86 -3.72
N CYS A 11 -11.30 -1.79 -4.88
CA CYS A 11 -12.56 -2.50 -5.09
C CYS A 11 -12.45 -4.04 -5.22
N VAL A 12 -11.24 -4.63 -5.22
CA VAL A 12 -11.12 -6.10 -5.20
C VAL A 12 -11.47 -6.67 -3.82
N PHE A 13 -11.21 -5.96 -2.73
CA PHE A 13 -11.43 -6.49 -1.37
C PHE A 13 -12.65 -5.92 -0.64
N SER A 14 -13.08 -4.68 -0.93
CA SER A 14 -14.16 -4.04 -0.16
C SER A 14 -15.53 -4.04 -0.86
N GLY A 15 -15.61 -4.33 -2.15
CA GLY A 15 -16.79 -4.00 -2.98
C GLY A 15 -17.72 -5.12 -3.41
N SER A 16 -17.32 -6.40 -3.37
CA SER A 16 -18.17 -7.48 -3.90
C SER A 16 -17.81 -8.85 -3.35
N ALA A 17 -18.31 -9.20 -2.15
CA ALA A 17 -18.42 -10.59 -1.66
C ALA A 17 -17.23 -11.54 -1.91
N ALA A 18 -16.01 -11.00 -2.02
CA ALA A 18 -14.78 -11.78 -2.20
C ALA A 18 -14.18 -11.99 -0.82
N ASN A 19 -13.67 -13.20 -0.56
CA ASN A 19 -13.05 -13.50 0.70
C ASN A 19 -11.88 -12.54 0.93
N ALA A 20 -11.85 -11.86 2.08
CA ALA A 20 -10.76 -10.99 2.50
C ALA A 20 -9.39 -11.71 2.53
N ARG A 21 -9.40 -13.04 2.55
CA ARG A 21 -8.23 -13.91 2.49
C ARG A 21 -8.36 -14.87 1.32
N VAL A 22 -7.39 -14.84 0.44
CA VAL A 22 -7.31 -15.70 -0.74
C VAL A 22 -6.12 -16.64 -0.55
N GLU A 23 -6.42 -17.93 -0.42
CA GLU A 23 -5.41 -18.98 -0.39
C GLU A 23 -5.13 -19.46 -1.81
N ILE A 24 -3.89 -19.26 -2.26
CA ILE A 24 -3.47 -19.61 -3.62
C ILE A 24 -3.03 -21.08 -3.62
N SER A 25 -3.94 -21.98 -3.96
CA SER A 25 -3.62 -23.42 -4.01
C SER A 25 -2.90 -23.80 -5.30
N ASN A 26 -3.24 -23.16 -6.43
CA ASN A 26 -2.72 -23.51 -7.75
C ASN A 26 -2.01 -22.33 -8.44
N ILE A 27 -1.12 -22.66 -9.37
CA ILE A 27 -0.44 -21.68 -10.24
C ILE A 27 -1.45 -20.85 -11.04
N SER A 28 -2.53 -21.50 -11.53
CA SER A 28 -3.58 -20.80 -12.26
C SER A 28 -4.30 -19.76 -11.41
N ASP A 29 -4.51 -20.03 -10.12
CA ASP A 29 -5.15 -19.08 -9.21
C ASP A 29 -4.22 -17.88 -8.94
N ALA A 30 -2.91 -18.14 -8.81
CA ALA A 30 -1.89 -17.09 -8.68
C ALA A 30 -1.89 -16.15 -9.89
N GLN A 31 -1.89 -16.73 -11.09
CA GLN A 31 -1.90 -16.01 -12.36
C GLN A 31 -3.19 -15.17 -12.50
N ASN A 32 -4.35 -15.77 -12.23
CA ASN A 32 -5.64 -15.09 -12.29
C ASN A 32 -5.70 -13.90 -11.32
N LEU A 33 -5.20 -14.06 -10.09
CA LEU A 33 -5.17 -12.97 -9.11
C LEU A 33 -4.22 -11.86 -9.55
N GLN A 34 -3.05 -12.21 -10.09
CA GLN A 34 -2.10 -11.24 -10.62
C GLN A 34 -2.68 -10.45 -11.80
N ASP A 35 -3.35 -11.11 -12.75
CA ASP A 35 -3.99 -10.47 -13.90
C ASP A 35 -5.16 -9.58 -13.46
N LEU A 36 -5.95 -10.02 -12.49
CA LEU A 36 -7.02 -9.21 -11.90
C LEU A 36 -6.46 -7.98 -11.20
N ALA A 37 -5.38 -8.12 -10.42
CA ALA A 37 -4.69 -7.00 -9.81
C ALA A 37 -4.09 -6.06 -10.87
N ALA A 38 -3.60 -6.61 -11.98
CA ALA A 38 -3.07 -5.87 -13.12
C ALA A 38 -4.15 -4.99 -13.78
N GLU A 39 -5.34 -5.54 -13.98
CA GLU A 39 -6.49 -4.87 -14.60
C GLU A 39 -7.17 -3.86 -13.66
N ARG A 40 -7.28 -4.18 -12.36
CA ARG A 40 -8.13 -3.45 -11.41
C ARG A 40 -7.38 -2.50 -10.48
N CYS A 41 -6.12 -2.77 -10.14
CA CYS A 41 -5.35 -1.90 -9.26
C CYS A 41 -4.48 -0.94 -10.06
N SER A 42 -4.38 0.31 -9.60
CA SER A 42 -3.38 1.25 -10.15
C SER A 42 -1.97 0.86 -9.74
N MET A 43 -1.05 0.76 -10.71
CA MET A 43 0.35 0.36 -10.51
C MET A 43 1.06 1.01 -9.29
N PRO A 44 0.98 2.33 -9.05
CA PRO A 44 1.72 2.95 -7.94
C PRO A 44 1.13 2.66 -6.54
N TYR A 45 -0.05 2.06 -6.44
CA TYR A 45 -0.72 1.72 -5.17
C TYR A 45 -0.79 0.20 -4.94
N ARG A 46 -0.36 -0.59 -5.92
CA ARG A 46 -0.39 -2.05 -5.87
C ARG A 46 0.67 -2.57 -4.90
N ALA A 47 0.26 -3.51 -4.06
CA ALA A 47 1.16 -4.15 -3.11
C ALA A 47 2.20 -5.04 -3.82
N PRO A 48 3.44 -5.17 -3.28
CA PRO A 48 4.52 -5.95 -3.88
C PRO A 48 4.12 -7.41 -4.15
N GLU A 49 3.39 -8.03 -3.24
CA GLU A 49 2.91 -9.41 -3.33
C GLU A 49 1.95 -9.64 -4.51
N LEU A 50 1.30 -8.60 -5.02
CA LEU A 50 0.39 -8.68 -6.18
C LEU A 50 1.12 -8.52 -7.53
N PHE A 51 2.42 -8.19 -7.53
CA PHE A 51 3.23 -8.17 -8.75
C PHE A 51 3.79 -9.56 -9.09
N ASN A 52 4.01 -10.39 -8.07
CA ASN A 52 4.49 -11.76 -8.22
C ASN A 52 3.88 -12.61 -7.11
N VAL A 53 2.71 -13.18 -7.40
CA VAL A 53 1.97 -14.01 -6.44
C VAL A 53 2.65 -15.39 -6.34
N GLU A 54 3.11 -15.75 -5.15
CA GLU A 54 3.74 -17.05 -4.92
C GLU A 54 2.69 -18.17 -4.84
N ASN A 55 3.04 -19.35 -5.33
CA ASN A 55 2.21 -20.54 -5.16
C ASN A 55 2.14 -20.92 -3.67
N HIS A 56 0.96 -21.35 -3.21
CA HIS A 56 0.74 -21.74 -1.80
C HIS A 56 0.91 -20.57 -0.82
N SER A 57 0.76 -19.33 -1.30
CA SER A 57 0.71 -18.14 -0.46
C SER A 57 -0.73 -17.76 -0.11
N THR A 58 -0.89 -17.11 1.04
CA THR A 58 -2.17 -16.51 1.43
C THR A 58 -2.04 -15.01 1.26
N ILE A 59 -2.85 -14.45 0.37
CA ILE A 59 -3.03 -13.00 0.26
C ILE A 59 -4.13 -12.60 1.22
N ASP A 60 -3.88 -11.58 2.01
CA ASP A 60 -4.80 -11.11 3.03
C ASP A 60 -5.02 -9.60 2.95
N GLU A 61 -5.82 -9.06 3.86
CA GLU A 61 -6.18 -7.65 3.93
C GLU A 61 -4.97 -6.71 4.11
N ARG A 62 -3.76 -7.24 4.36
CA ARG A 62 -2.55 -6.43 4.47
C ARG A 62 -2.16 -5.82 3.12
N THR A 63 -2.66 -6.32 1.99
CA THR A 63 -2.54 -5.63 0.69
C THR A 63 -3.16 -4.24 0.73
N ASP A 64 -4.31 -4.09 1.41
CA ASP A 64 -4.99 -2.80 1.56
C ASP A 64 -4.19 -1.86 2.47
N ILE A 65 -3.48 -2.40 3.47
CA ILE A 65 -2.60 -1.63 4.35
C ILE A 65 -1.45 -0.99 3.57
N TRP A 66 -0.92 -1.66 2.55
CA TRP A 66 0.07 -1.07 1.65
C TRP A 66 -0.53 0.09 0.85
N SER A 67 -1.69 -0.13 0.22
CA SER A 67 -2.37 0.91 -0.55
C SER A 67 -2.71 2.12 0.34
N LEU A 68 -3.10 1.89 1.59
CA LEU A 68 -3.30 2.93 2.60
C LEU A 68 -2.01 3.71 2.88
N GLY A 69 -0.87 3.04 3.02
CA GLY A 69 0.43 3.69 3.17
C GLY A 69 0.79 4.60 1.99
N CYS A 70 0.52 4.15 0.76
CA CYS A 70 0.72 4.96 -0.44
C CYS A 70 -0.22 6.19 -0.46
N ILE A 71 -1.49 6.01 -0.07
CA ILE A 71 -2.46 7.10 0.04
C ILE A 71 -2.04 8.11 1.12
N LEU A 72 -1.59 7.63 2.28
CA LEU A 72 -1.13 8.47 3.38
C LEU A 72 0.06 9.33 2.95
N TYR A 73 1.03 8.72 2.27
CA TYR A 73 2.15 9.45 1.67
C TYR A 73 1.65 10.48 0.63
N ALA A 74 0.71 10.11 -0.24
CA ALA A 74 0.14 11.02 -1.23
C ALA A 74 -0.64 12.19 -0.60
N MET A 75 -1.31 11.99 0.53
CA MET A 75 -1.96 13.07 1.28
C MET A 75 -0.93 14.03 1.87
N CYS A 76 0.21 13.53 2.35
CA CYS A 76 1.27 14.36 2.89
C CYS A 76 1.99 15.16 1.79
N PHE A 77 2.40 14.49 0.72
CA PHE A 77 3.37 15.01 -0.24
C PHE A 77 2.77 15.33 -1.62
N TYR A 78 1.46 15.16 -1.78
CA TYR A 78 0.72 15.37 -3.03
C TYR A 78 1.21 14.54 -4.23
N LYS A 79 2.04 13.52 -3.96
CA LYS A 79 2.62 12.58 -4.94
C LYS A 79 2.66 11.19 -4.32
N SER A 80 2.49 10.12 -5.09
CA SER A 80 2.73 8.75 -4.63
C SER A 80 4.23 8.50 -4.41
N PRO A 81 4.62 7.63 -3.47
CA PRO A 81 6.02 7.28 -3.24
C PRO A 81 6.73 6.73 -4.50
N PHE A 82 5.98 6.17 -5.44
CA PHE A 82 6.51 5.58 -6.68
C PHE A 82 6.23 6.38 -7.94
N ASP A 83 5.60 7.56 -7.86
CA ASP A 83 5.30 8.39 -9.04
C ASP A 83 6.57 8.82 -9.78
N ILE A 84 7.65 9.11 -9.06
CA ILE A 84 8.94 9.50 -9.66
C ILE A 84 9.50 8.37 -10.54
N VAL A 85 9.33 7.12 -10.12
CA VAL A 85 9.78 5.95 -10.89
C VAL A 85 8.88 5.75 -12.10
N TYR A 86 7.56 5.91 -11.92
CA TYR A 86 6.58 5.83 -12.99
C TYR A 86 6.80 6.89 -14.08
N GLU A 87 7.02 8.16 -13.70
CA GLU A 87 7.30 9.27 -14.62
C GLU A 87 8.60 9.09 -15.40
N LYS A 88 9.61 8.44 -14.81
CA LYS A 88 10.87 8.11 -15.47
C LYS A 88 10.76 6.97 -16.47
N GLY A 89 9.65 6.25 -16.50
CA GLY A 89 9.49 5.03 -17.30
C GLY A 89 10.28 3.85 -16.74
N ASP A 90 10.76 3.94 -15.49
CA ASP A 90 11.41 2.83 -14.80
C ASP A 90 10.37 1.82 -14.30
N SER A 91 10.79 0.59 -14.03
CA SER A 91 9.88 -0.46 -13.56
C SER A 91 9.38 -0.16 -12.13
N VAL A 92 8.13 0.31 -12.03
CA VAL A 92 7.44 0.53 -10.74
C VAL A 92 7.41 -0.76 -9.91
N ALA A 93 7.25 -1.91 -10.55
CA ALA A 93 7.28 -3.21 -9.88
C ALA A 93 8.62 -3.43 -9.14
N LEU A 94 9.75 -3.14 -9.80
CA LEU A 94 11.07 -3.27 -9.15
C LEU A 94 11.27 -2.26 -8.02
N ALA A 95 10.77 -1.02 -8.18
CA ALA A 95 10.85 -0.03 -7.12
C ALA A 95 10.02 -0.42 -5.89
N VAL A 96 8.80 -0.91 -6.10
CA VAL A 96 7.92 -1.43 -5.06
C VAL A 96 8.57 -2.62 -4.35
N LEU A 97 9.11 -3.58 -5.10
CA LEU A 97 9.82 -4.74 -4.54
C LEU A 97 11.10 -4.35 -3.79
N SER A 98 11.76 -3.26 -4.17
CA SER A 98 12.93 -2.76 -3.45
C SER A 98 12.60 -2.16 -2.08
N GLY A 99 11.35 -1.75 -1.86
CA GLY A 99 10.91 -1.10 -0.63
C GLY A 99 11.55 0.26 -0.35
N LYS A 100 12.23 0.86 -1.33
CA LYS A 100 12.94 2.12 -1.14
C LYS A 100 11.98 3.30 -1.28
N ILE A 101 11.59 3.88 -0.15
CA ILE A 101 10.76 5.08 -0.08
C ILE A 101 11.67 6.28 0.16
N THR A 102 11.45 7.34 -0.61
CA THR A 102 12.22 8.58 -0.48
C THR A 102 11.27 9.69 -0.04
N PHE A 103 11.57 10.33 1.08
CA PHE A 103 10.82 11.49 1.55
C PHE A 103 11.47 12.79 1.05
N PRO A 104 10.69 13.85 0.76
CA PRO A 104 11.25 15.16 0.44
C PRO A 104 12.09 15.71 1.61
N GLN A 105 13.26 16.28 1.35
CA GLN A 105 14.14 16.77 2.44
C GLN A 105 13.54 17.91 3.27
N VAL A 106 12.58 18.64 2.72
CA VAL A 106 11.89 19.75 3.39
C VAL A 106 10.41 19.44 3.44
N HIS A 107 9.91 19.07 4.61
CA HIS A 107 8.49 18.94 4.86
C HIS A 107 8.13 19.24 6.31
N ASN A 108 6.88 19.64 6.53
CA ASN A 108 6.37 19.99 7.85
C ASN A 108 5.83 18.79 8.63
N TYR A 109 5.84 17.59 8.04
CA TYR A 109 5.46 16.37 8.73
C TYR A 109 6.58 15.94 9.66
N GLY A 110 6.23 15.61 10.90
CA GLY A 110 7.20 15.12 11.88
C GLY A 110 7.62 13.68 11.59
N LYS A 111 8.75 13.26 12.18
CA LYS A 111 9.29 11.90 12.05
C LYS A 111 8.26 10.80 12.37
N VAL A 112 7.33 11.08 13.27
CA VAL A 112 6.22 10.17 13.63
C VAL A 112 5.38 9.76 12.41
N MET A 113 5.13 10.70 11.49
CA MET A 113 4.36 10.43 10.27
C MET A 113 5.17 9.62 9.26
N GLU A 114 6.47 9.91 9.12
CA GLU A 114 7.38 9.12 8.28
C GLU A 114 7.48 7.68 8.79
N ASP A 115 7.66 7.50 10.10
CA ASP A 115 7.73 6.19 10.75
C ASP A 115 6.43 5.40 10.55
N LEU A 116 5.27 6.06 10.64
CA LEU A 116 3.97 5.46 10.34
C LEU A 116 3.89 5.02 8.87
N ILE A 117 4.27 5.88 7.92
CA ILE A 117 4.28 5.52 6.50
C ILE A 117 5.21 4.34 6.23
N LEU A 118 6.41 4.32 6.83
CA LEU A 118 7.38 3.23 6.72
C LEU A 118 6.90 1.92 7.36
N LEU A 119 6.05 2.01 8.39
CA LEU A 119 5.40 0.86 9.03
C LEU A 119 4.36 0.24 8.09
N LEU A 120 3.58 1.05 7.38
CA LEU A 120 2.56 0.59 6.44
C LEU A 120 3.18 0.04 5.15
N LEU A 121 4.25 0.68 4.66
CA LEU A 121 4.90 0.32 3.41
C LEU A 121 6.06 -0.68 3.60
N LYS A 122 5.82 -1.73 4.39
CA LYS A 122 6.74 -2.88 4.47
C LYS A 122 6.52 -3.83 3.31
N VAL A 123 7.60 -4.18 2.60
CA VAL A 123 7.54 -5.09 1.45
C VAL A 123 7.04 -6.46 1.88
N ASN A 124 7.51 -6.97 3.03
CA ASN A 124 7.05 -8.25 3.54
C ASN A 124 5.68 -8.07 4.25
N PRO A 125 4.61 -8.74 3.78
CA PRO A 125 3.29 -8.63 4.40
C PRO A 125 3.29 -9.14 5.85
N SER A 126 4.16 -10.09 6.21
CA SER A 126 4.29 -10.60 7.58
C SER A 126 4.76 -9.57 8.60
N GLN A 127 5.46 -8.54 8.13
CA GLN A 127 5.93 -7.43 8.98
C GLN A 127 4.94 -6.26 9.00
N ARG A 128 3.91 -6.31 8.17
CA ARG A 128 2.90 -5.26 8.04
C ARG A 128 1.82 -5.49 9.12
N PRO A 129 1.45 -4.45 9.89
CA PRO A 129 0.40 -4.59 10.90
C PRO A 129 -0.98 -4.82 10.25
N PHE A 130 -1.89 -5.42 11.02
CA PHE A 130 -3.31 -5.45 10.67
C PHE A 130 -3.97 -4.10 10.94
N ILE A 131 -5.18 -3.91 10.40
CA ILE A 131 -5.91 -2.64 10.50
C ILE A 131 -6.06 -2.14 11.94
N ASP A 132 -6.30 -3.03 12.90
CA ASP A 132 -6.42 -2.67 14.32
C ASP A 132 -5.13 -2.03 14.87
N GLY A 133 -3.99 -2.63 14.52
CA GLY A 133 -2.68 -2.10 14.91
C GLY A 133 -2.35 -0.78 14.21
N VAL A 134 -2.82 -0.59 12.98
CA VAL A 134 -2.68 0.70 12.28
C VAL A 134 -3.47 1.79 12.99
N ILE A 135 -4.72 1.51 13.38
CA ILE A 135 -5.58 2.46 14.11
C ILE A 135 -4.89 2.89 15.41
N GLU A 136 -4.38 1.93 16.19
CA GLU A 136 -3.67 2.25 17.44
C GLU A 136 -2.44 3.14 17.22
N ASN A 137 -1.63 2.83 16.20
CA ASN A 137 -0.46 3.66 15.87
C ASN A 137 -0.85 5.07 15.41
N VAL A 138 -1.92 5.21 14.64
CA VAL A 138 -2.46 6.51 14.21
C VAL A 138 -2.96 7.30 15.41
N GLU A 139 -3.71 6.68 16.32
CA GLU A 139 -4.19 7.34 17.54
C GLU A 139 -3.03 7.82 18.42
N ASN A 140 -1.98 7.00 18.57
CA ASN A 140 -0.79 7.37 19.31
C ASN A 140 -0.04 8.53 18.64
N ALA A 141 0.06 8.53 17.32
CA ALA A 141 0.63 9.64 16.57
C ALA A 141 -0.19 10.93 16.79
N LEU A 142 -1.52 10.86 16.72
CA LEU A 142 -2.41 12.00 16.94
C LEU A 142 -2.29 12.57 18.35
N LYS A 143 -2.17 11.72 19.39
CA LYS A 143 -1.93 12.16 20.77
C LYS A 143 -0.62 12.93 20.92
N CYS A 144 0.44 12.48 20.24
CA CYS A 144 1.71 13.21 20.21
C CYS A 144 1.58 14.59 19.56
N TYR A 145 0.73 14.75 18.53
CA TYR A 145 0.46 16.04 17.92
C TYR A 145 -0.44 16.95 18.77
N SER A 146 -1.43 16.40 19.47
CA SER A 146 -2.34 17.19 20.33
C SER A 146 -1.70 17.73 21.60
N THR A 147 -0.54 17.19 22.01
CA THR A 147 0.19 17.65 23.20
C THR A 147 1.14 18.82 22.88
N VAL A 148 1.33 19.15 21.59
CA VAL A 148 2.25 20.20 21.10
C VAL A 148 1.49 21.46 20.64
N ALA A 149 0.16 21.45 20.63
CA ALA A 149 -0.71 22.60 20.35
C ALA A 149 -1.27 23.20 21.65
#